data_AF-A0A0G1K6G2-F1
#
_entry.id   AF-A0A0G1K6G2-F1
#
_cell.length_a   1.000
_cell.length_b   1.000
_cell.length_c   1.000
_cell.angle_alpha   90.00
_cell.angle_beta   90.00
_cell.angle_gamma   90.00
#
_symmetry.space_group_name_H-M   'P 1'
#
loop_
_entity.id
_entity.type
_entity.pdbx_description
1 polymer ?
#
loop_
_entity_poly.entity_id
_entity_poly.type
_entity_poly.pdbx_seq_one_letter_code
_entity_poly.pdbx_strand_id
1 'polypeptide(L)' 'MECIFCKIVKGEIASCKVYEDENFLAFLDINPQSPGHTQVITKIHYRWVWDVPNAGEYFEV' A
#
# COMPACT_ATOMS: atom_id res chain seq x y z
N MET A 1 2.09 10.39 -14.07
CA MET A 1 2.02 8.94 -13.79
C MET A 1 0.75 8.70 -12.99
N GLU A 2 -0.23 8.02 -13.59
CA GLU A 2 -1.58 7.78 -13.03
C GLU A 2 -1.58 6.49 -12.18
N CYS A 3 -1.03 6.53 -10.97
CA CYS A 3 -1.06 5.37 -10.06
C CYS A 3 -2.34 5.37 -9.22
N ILE A 4 -3.15 4.32 -9.30
CA ILE A 4 -4.40 4.18 -8.53
C ILE A 4 -4.14 4.21 -7.02
N PHE A 5 -3.04 3.60 -6.54
CA PHE A 5 -2.70 3.60 -5.12
C PHE A 5 -2.31 4.99 -4.62
N CYS A 6 -1.61 5.79 -5.43
CA CYS A 6 -1.34 7.19 -5.08
C CYS A 6 -2.62 8.02 -4.98
N LYS A 7 -3.61 7.78 -5.86
CA LYS A 7 -4.92 8.43 -5.77
C LYS A 7 -5.68 8.03 -4.50
N ILE A 8 -5.58 6.77 -4.08
CA ILE A 8 -6.14 6.30 -2.80
C ILE A 8 -5.43 7.00 -1.61
N VAL A 9 -4.10 7.08 -1.61
CA VAL A 9 -3.33 7.79 -0.57
C VAL A 9 -3.72 9.27 -0.48
N LYS A 10 -3.98 9.93 -1.61
CA LYS A 10 -4.44 11.32 -1.68
C LYS A 10 -5.92 11.51 -1.35
N GLY A 11 -6.69 10.44 -1.19
CA GLY A 11 -8.14 10.49 -0.99
C GLY A 11 -8.95 10.88 -2.24
N GLU A 12 -8.35 10.85 -3.43
CA GLU A 12 -9.03 11.09 -4.71
C GLU A 12 -9.91 9.90 -5.12
N ILE A 13 -9.55 8.68 -4.69
CA ILE A 13 -10.34 7.46 -4.83
C ILE A 13 -10.67 6.93 -3.43
N ALA A 14 -11.94 6.65 -3.17
CA ALA A 14 -12.38 6.09 -1.90
C ALA A 14 -11.84 4.66 -1.70
N SER A 15 -11.50 4.33 -0.45
CA SER A 15 -11.14 2.97 -0.05
C SER A 15 -11.68 2.66 1.35
N CYS A 16 -11.94 1.38 1.61
CA CYS A 16 -12.29 0.90 2.94
C CYS A 16 -11.03 0.80 3.80
N LYS A 17 -10.58 1.94 4.35
CA LYS A 17 -9.39 2.02 5.20
C LYS A 17 -9.59 1.24 6.49
N VAL A 18 -8.62 0.40 6.83
CA VAL A 18 -8.61 -0.40 8.07
C VAL A 18 -7.48 0.02 9.02
N TYR A 19 -6.42 0.64 8.49
CA TYR A 19 -5.31 1.20 9.26
C TYR A 19 -4.65 2.33 8.47
N GLU A 20 -4.17 3.36 9.15
CA GLU A 20 -3.39 4.45 8.55
C GLU A 20 -2.46 5.08 9.59
N ASP A 21 -1.19 5.26 9.23
CA ASP A 21 -0.22 6.05 10.00
C ASP A 21 0.55 7.03 9.10
N GLU A 22 1.66 7.58 9.58
CA GLU A 22 2.48 8.53 8.84
C GLU A 22 3.05 7.94 7.53
N ASN A 23 3.39 6.66 7.51
CA ASN A 23 4.15 6.03 6.43
C ASN A 23 3.32 5.04 5.62
N PHE A 24 2.30 4.43 6.23
CA PHE A 24 1.55 3.30 5.68
C PHE A 24 0.05 3.56 5.64
N LEU A 25 -0.60 2.87 4.70
CA LEU A 25 -2.04 2.81 4.57
C LEU A 25 -2.45 1.36 4.28
N ALA A 26 -3.45 0.86 5.00
CA ALA A 26 -4.06 -0.43 4.74
C ALA A 26 -5.56 -0.29 4.44
N PHE A 27 -6.03 -1.01 3.42
CA PHE A 27 -7.43 -1.00 3.01
C PHE A 27 -7.84 -2.35 2.40
N LEU A 28 -9.15 -2.63 2.41
CA LEU A 28 -9.69 -3.86 1.85
C LEU A 28 -9.56 -3.89 0.33
N ASP A 29 -9.18 -5.05 -0.21
CA ASP A 29 -9.18 -5.29 -1.64
C ASP A 29 -10.62 -5.32 -2.19
N ILE A 30 -10.84 -4.71 -3.36
CA ILE A 30 -12.16 -4.70 -4.02
C ILE A 30 -12.48 -6.04 -4.71
N ASN A 31 -11.45 -6.85 -5.00
CA ASN A 31 -11.52 -8.19 -5.58
C ASN A 31 -10.83 -9.21 -4.64
N PRO A 32 -11.36 -9.40 -3.42
CA PRO A 32 -10.69 -10.17 -2.38
C PRO A 32 -10.57 -11.65 -2.73
N GLN A 33 -9.40 -12.25 -2.47
CA GLN A 33 -9.19 -13.71 -2.61
C GLN A 33 -9.70 -14.51 -1.40
N SER A 34 -9.92 -13.84 -0.26
CA SER A 34 -10.40 -14.44 0.98
C SER A 34 -11.06 -13.37 1.87
N PRO A 35 -11.88 -13.76 2.86
CA PRO A 35 -12.46 -12.81 3.81
C PRO A 35 -11.38 -11.99 4.53
N GLY A 36 -11.51 -10.67 4.48
CA GLY A 36 -10.56 -9.74 5.11
C GLY A 36 -9.28 -9.47 4.32
N HIS A 37 -9.18 -9.92 3.06
CA HIS A 37 -8.03 -9.61 2.18
C HIS A 37 -7.75 -8.10 2.19
N THR A 38 -6.60 -7.73 2.75
CA THR A 38 -6.19 -6.35 3.00
C THR A 38 -4.89 -6.08 2.28
N GLN A 39 -4.85 -4.99 1.51
CA GLN A 39 -3.62 -4.49 0.92
C GLN A 39 -2.99 -3.48 1.87
N VAL A 40 -1.70 -3.65 2.16
CA VAL A 40 -0.88 -2.70 2.91
C VAL A 40 0.10 -2.04 1.94
N ILE A 41 0.10 -0.72 1.87
CA ILE A 41 0.94 0.06 0.96
C ILE A 41 1.72 1.14 1.72
N THR A 42 2.88 1.53 1.18
CA THR A 42 3.57 2.76 1.58
C THR A 42 2.86 3.98 0.99
N LYS A 43 2.82 5.08 1.72
CA LYS A 43 2.32 6.37 1.21
C LYS A 43 3.26 6.97 0.16
N ILE A 44 4.56 6.70 0.27
CA ILE A 44 5.55 7.03 -0.76
C ILE A 44 5.47 5.99 -1.87
N HIS A 45 5.42 6.45 -3.12
CA HIS A 45 5.35 5.58 -4.29
C HIS A 45 6.72 4.96 -4.63
N TYR A 46 6.76 3.63 -4.68
CA TYR A 46 7.86 2.84 -5.21
C TYR A 46 7.30 1.91 -6.29
N ARG A 47 8.02 1.71 -7.40
CA ARG A 47 7.53 0.87 -8.50
C ARG A 47 7.73 -0.61 -8.19
N TRP A 48 8.88 -0.95 -7.64
CA TRP A 48 9.26 -2.29 -7.25
C TRP A 48 9.66 -2.35 -5.78
N VAL A 49 9.56 -3.53 -5.17
CA VAL A 49 9.99 -3.76 -3.79
C VAL A 49 11.46 -3.37 -3.58
N TRP A 50 12.29 -3.55 -4.61
CA TRP A 50 13.71 -3.21 -4.60
C TRP A 50 14.00 -1.70 -4.64
N ASP A 51 12.99 -0.88 -4.96
CA ASP A 51 13.13 0.57 -4.95
C ASP A 51 12.91 1.16 -3.54
N VAL A 52 12.41 0.35 -2.59
CA VAL A 52 12.21 0.77 -1.20
C VAL A 52 13.58 0.94 -0.52
N PRO A 53 13.81 2.04 0.20
CA PRO A 53 15.02 2.21 0.99
C PRO A 53 15.24 1.02 1.94
N ASN A 54 16.49 0.58 2.06
CA ASN A 54 16.87 -0.53 2.93
C ASN A 54 16.16 -1.86 2.61
N ALA A 55 15.70 -2.06 1.36
CA ALA A 55 15.04 -3.31 0.94
C ALA A 55 15.82 -4.57 1.35
N GLY A 56 17.15 -4.54 1.29
CA GLY A 56 18.03 -5.64 1.71
C GLY A 56 17.82 -6.07 3.16
N GLU A 57 17.63 -5.11 4.09
CA GLU A 57 17.47 -5.39 5.52
C GLU A 57 16.19 -6.19 5.83
N TYR A 58 15.15 -6.06 5.00
CA TYR A 58 13.88 -6.78 5.21
C TYR A 58 13.92 -8.25 4.78
N PHE A 59 14.91 -8.64 3.98
CA PHE A 59 15.04 -10.00 3.42
C PHE A 59 16.28 -10.74 3.93
N GLU A 60 17.10 -10.10 4.75
CA GLU A 60 18.15 -10.76 5.51
C GLU A 60 17.50 -11.53 6.68
N VAL A 61 17.63 -12.86 6.64
CA VAL A 61 17.11 -13.80 7.66
C VAL A 61 18.23 -14.19 8.61
#